data_AF-A0A9D1J1T3-F1
#
_entry.id   AF-A0A9D1J1T3-F1
#
_cell.length_a   1.000
_cell.length_b   1.000
_cell.length_c   1.000
_cell.angle_alpha   90.00
_cell.angle_beta   90.00
_cell.angle_gamma   90.00
#
_symmetry.space_group_name_H-M   'P 1'
#
loop_
_entity.id
_entity.type
_entity.pdbx_description
1 polymer ?
#
loop_
_entity_poly.entity_id
_entity_poly.type
_entity_poly.pdbx_seq_one_letter_code
_entity_poly.pdbx_strand_id
1 'polypeptide(L)'
;MLKPSADLIIPPEQSRYSLVVAVAKRARQIAGEAESRGEILVEKPVDLAVQDFKQHKCRVIEQPVENDDDLYEDTPPADVAALEGHAGESEIPEQETAEAPAQEEETSDDSGEENA
;
A
#
# COMPACT_ATOMS: atom_id res chain seq x y z
N MET A 1 -12.08 8.45 20.12
CA MET A 1 -12.26 9.91 19.96
C MET A 1 -13.54 10.17 19.18
N LEU A 2 -14.48 10.92 19.75
CA LEU A 2 -15.53 11.56 18.95
C LEU A 2 -14.83 12.62 18.10
N LYS A 3 -14.86 12.47 16.77
CA LYS A 3 -14.26 13.47 15.88
C LYS A 3 -15.15 14.72 15.85
N PRO A 4 -14.55 15.92 15.73
CA PRO A 4 -15.31 17.15 15.52
C PRO A 4 -16.24 17.02 14.31
N SER A 5 -17.41 17.66 14.37
CA SER A 5 -18.30 17.71 13.20
C SER A 5 -17.59 18.40 12.03
N ALA A 6 -17.76 17.88 10.82
CA ALA A 6 -17.15 18.44 9.61
C ALA A 6 -17.50 19.93 9.44
N ASP A 7 -18.70 20.31 9.86
CA ASP A 7 -19.21 21.69 9.78
C ASP A 7 -18.43 22.69 10.66
N LEU A 8 -17.62 22.20 11.62
CA LEU A 8 -16.73 23.04 12.43
C LEU A 8 -15.36 23.27 11.78
N ILE A 9 -15.03 22.49 10.75
CA ILE A 9 -13.71 22.49 10.11
C ILE A 9 -13.76 23.19 8.75
N ILE A 10 -14.83 22.95 7.98
CA ILE A 10 -15.03 23.53 6.66
C ILE A 10 -16.30 24.37 6.62
N PRO A 11 -16.32 25.44 5.80
CA PRO A 11 -17.56 26.17 5.53
C PRO A 11 -18.58 25.27 4.82
N PRO A 12 -19.89 25.55 4.96
CA PRO A 12 -20.96 24.70 4.44
C PRO A 12 -21.00 24.61 2.90
N GLU A 13 -20.34 25.54 2.21
CA GLU A 13 -20.23 25.56 0.75
C GLU A 13 -19.23 24.53 0.21
N GLN A 14 -18.32 24.01 1.05
CA GLN A 14 -17.33 23.03 0.63
C GLN A 14 -17.84 21.60 0.79
N SER A 15 -17.39 20.71 -0.09
CA SER A 15 -17.78 19.31 -0.04
C SER A 15 -17.10 18.58 1.13
N ARG A 16 -17.89 17.79 1.87
CA ARG A 16 -17.37 16.90 2.93
C ARG A 16 -16.38 15.86 2.37
N TYR A 17 -16.57 15.43 1.12
CA TYR A 17 -15.64 14.51 0.47
C TYR A 17 -14.28 15.17 0.24
N SER A 18 -14.26 16.44 -0.19
CA SER A 18 -13.04 17.23 -0.34
C SER A 18 -12.28 17.34 0.98
N LEU A 19 -12.98 17.52 2.11
CA LEU A 19 -12.36 17.50 3.44
C LEU A 19 -11.70 16.16 3.75
N VAL A 20 -12.38 15.03 3.51
CA VAL A 20 -11.81 13.70 3.79
C VAL A 20 -10.55 13.48 2.96
N VAL A 21 -10.58 13.82 1.68
CA VAL A 21 -9.41 13.72 0.78
C VAL A 21 -8.28 14.63 1.27
N ALA A 22 -8.57 15.86 1.67
CA ALA A 22 -7.59 16.80 2.18
C ALA A 22 -6.94 16.31 3.49
N VAL A 23 -7.73 15.78 4.42
CA VAL A 23 -7.25 15.17 5.67
C VAL A 23 -6.34 13.99 5.38
N ALA A 24 -6.72 13.11 4.45
CA ALA A 24 -5.89 11.97 4.07
C ALA A 24 -4.55 12.40 3.46
N LYS A 25 -4.55 13.39 2.57
CA LYS A 25 -3.33 13.97 1.98
C LYS A 25 -2.43 14.55 3.06
N ARG A 26 -2.98 15.36 3.97
CA ARG A 26 -2.22 15.98 5.07
C ARG A 26 -1.65 14.92 6.03
N ALA A 27 -2.41 13.88 6.36
CA ALA A 27 -1.95 12.80 7.22
C ALA A 27 -0.73 12.07 6.62
N ARG A 28 -0.75 11.80 5.30
CA ARG A 28 0.41 11.20 4.61
C ARG A 28 1.65 12.10 4.65
N GLN A 29 1.46 13.41 4.47
CA GLN A 29 2.56 14.39 4.60
C GLN A 29 3.17 14.35 6.00
N ILE A 30 2.34 14.40 7.05
CA ILE A 30 2.81 14.35 8.44
C ILE A 30 3.60 13.07 8.72
N ALA A 31 3.11 11.93 8.24
CA ALA A 31 3.80 10.65 8.40
C ALA A 31 5.15 10.63 7.67
N GLY A 32 5.18 11.01 6.39
CA GLY A 32 6.41 11.03 5.60
C GLY A 32 7.43 12.05 6.10
N GLU A 33 6.97 13.20 6.59
CA GLU A 33 7.82 14.19 7.25
C GLU A 33 8.51 13.63 8.49
N ALA A 34 7.77 12.91 9.34
CA ALA A 34 8.34 12.29 10.52
C ALA A 34 9.30 11.15 10.21
N GLU A 35 8.98 10.32 9.22
CA GLU A 35 9.88 9.28 8.71
C GLU A 35 11.20 9.90 8.19
N SER A 36 11.12 11.00 7.44
CA SER A 36 12.29 11.70 6.92
C SER A 36 13.17 12.32 8.01
N ARG A 37 12.56 12.72 9.13
CA ARG A 37 13.26 13.25 10.32
C ARG A 37 13.69 12.15 11.29
N GLY A 38 13.28 10.91 11.09
CA GLY A 38 13.50 9.81 12.04
C GLY A 38 12.74 9.98 13.36
N GLU A 39 11.64 10.74 13.36
CA GLU A 39 10.82 11.02 14.54
C GLU A 39 9.72 9.97 14.71
N ILE A 40 9.54 9.48 15.93
CA ILE A 40 8.43 8.57 16.26
C ILE A 40 7.19 9.42 16.60
N LEU A 41 6.14 9.29 15.81
CA LEU A 41 4.85 9.91 16.10
C LEU A 41 4.15 9.22 17.27
N VAL A 42 3.84 9.98 18.32
CA VAL A 42 3.02 9.50 19.46
C VAL A 42 1.53 9.49 19.09
N GLU A 43 1.06 10.52 18.38
CA GLU A 43 -0.32 10.62 17.92
C GLU A 43 -0.47 10.05 16.50
N LYS A 44 -1.68 9.60 16.16
CA LYS A 44 -1.97 9.11 14.82
C LYS A 44 -1.91 10.28 13.83
N PRO A 45 -1.27 10.11 12.64
CA PRO A 45 -1.13 11.18 11.67
C PRO A 45 -2.47 11.76 11.20
N VAL A 46 -3.53 10.94 11.16
CA VAL A 46 -4.89 11.39 10.82
C VAL A 46 -5.47 12.33 11.89
N ASP A 47 -5.20 12.06 13.17
CA ASP A 47 -5.72 12.91 14.25
C ASP A 47 -4.97 14.25 14.30
N LEU A 48 -3.66 14.24 14.05
CA LEU A 48 -2.85 15.46 13.86
C LEU A 48 -3.33 16.28 12.66
N ALA A 49 -3.62 15.64 11.53
CA ALA A 49 -4.16 16.32 10.37
C ALA A 49 -5.50 17.01 10.68
N VAL A 50 -6.41 16.33 11.38
CA VAL A 50 -7.69 16.95 11.82
C VAL A 50 -7.45 18.15 12.73
N GLN A 51 -6.47 18.08 13.64
CA GLN A 51 -6.11 19.22 14.48
C GLN A 51 -5.55 20.40 13.66
N ASP A 52 -4.70 20.15 12.66
CA ASP A 52 -4.17 21.18 11.77
C ASP A 52 -5.29 21.93 11.04
N PHE A 53 -6.31 21.21 10.55
CA PHE A 53 -7.48 21.84 9.93
C PHE A 53 -8.34 22.64 10.93
N LYS A 54 -8.54 22.13 12.16
CA LYS A 54 -9.23 22.88 13.22
C LYS A 54 -8.49 24.17 13.63
N GLN A 55 -7.17 24.16 13.57
CA GLN A 55 -6.32 25.32 13.88
C GLN A 55 -6.18 26.28 12.69
N HIS A 56 -6.89 26.04 11.58
CA HIS A 56 -6.80 26.80 10.34
C HIS A 56 -5.38 26.87 9.74
N LYS A 57 -4.51 25.91 10.04
CA LYS A 57 -3.17 25.80 9.44
C LYS A 57 -3.22 25.31 7.99
N CYS A 58 -4.30 24.61 7.63
CA CYS A 58 -4.53 24.09 6.28
C CYS A 58 -5.91 24.50 5.79
N ARG A 59 -6.01 24.84 4.50
CA ARG A 59 -7.26 25.18 3.81
C ARG A 59 -7.47 24.22 2.64
N VAL A 60 -8.69 23.73 2.50
CA VAL A 60 -9.10 22.91 1.35
C VAL A 60 -9.37 23.84 0.18
N ILE A 61 -8.78 23.53 -0.97
CA ILE A 61 -9.02 24.19 -2.25
C ILE A 61 -9.47 23.09 -3.20
N GLU A 62 -10.70 23.19 -3.68
CA GLU A 62 -11.26 22.25 -4.65
C GLU A 62 -10.74 22.64 -6.02
N GLN A 63 -9.98 21.74 -6.66
CA GLN A 63 -9.61 21.90 -8.06
C GLN A 63 -10.74 21.33 -8.90
N PRO A 64 -11.22 22.04 -9.94
CA PRO A 64 -12.09 21.44 -10.92
C PRO A 64 -11.31 20.27 -11.55
N VAL A 65 -11.85 19.06 -11.42
CA VAL A 65 -11.35 17.92 -12.19
C VAL A 65 -11.75 18.18 -13.63
N GLU A 66 -10.76 18.40 -14.49
CA GLU A 66 -10.98 18.22 -15.92
C GLU A 66 -11.27 16.72 -16.09
N ASN A 67 -12.42 16.38 -16.66
CA ASN A 67 -12.78 14.99 -16.84
C ASN A 67 -11.81 14.41 -17.87
N ASP A 68 -10.79 13.69 -17.42
CA ASP A 68 -9.87 12.94 -18.29
C ASP A 68 -10.56 11.74 -18.98
N ASP A 69 -11.89 11.58 -18.80
CA ASP A 69 -12.71 10.57 -19.47
C ASP A 69 -12.74 10.74 -21.00
N ASP A 70 -12.29 11.88 -21.53
CA ASP A 70 -12.09 12.12 -22.97
C ASP A 70 -10.75 11.55 -23.51
N LEU A 71 -9.89 10.94 -22.67
CA LEU A 71 -8.64 10.31 -23.13
C LEU A 71 -8.81 8.90 -23.72
N TYR A 72 -10.04 8.36 -23.73
CA TYR A 72 -10.39 7.20 -24.54
C TYR A 72 -10.89 7.69 -25.91
N GLU A 73 -9.97 8.14 -26.75
CA GLU A 73 -10.27 8.06 -28.18
C GLU A 73 -10.56 6.60 -28.51
N ASP A 74 -11.69 6.34 -29.17
CA ASP A 74 -12.07 5.09 -29.80
C ASP A 74 -11.08 4.75 -30.94
N THR A 75 -9.80 4.65 -30.60
CA THR A 75 -8.79 4.04 -31.45
C THR A 75 -8.85 2.56 -31.11
N PRO A 76 -9.41 1.73 -32.00
CA PRO A 76 -9.33 0.30 -31.80
C PRO A 76 -7.84 -0.06 -31.66
N PRO A 77 -7.47 -0.91 -30.69
CA PRO A 77 -6.11 -1.40 -30.54
C PRO A 77 -5.62 -1.92 -31.90
N ALA A 78 -4.62 -1.26 -32.49
CA ALA A 78 -4.07 -1.61 -33.80
C ALA A 78 -3.43 -3.03 -33.83
N ASP A 79 -3.38 -3.69 -32.68
CA ASP A 79 -2.78 -4.99 -32.41
C ASP A 79 -3.75 -6.17 -32.41
N VAL A 80 -5.08 -5.98 -32.50
CA VAL A 80 -6.03 -7.14 -32.50
C VAL A 80 -6.17 -7.86 -33.85
N ALA A 81 -5.47 -7.42 -34.91
CA ALA A 81 -5.70 -7.95 -36.27
C ALA A 81 -4.51 -8.69 -36.92
N ALA A 82 -3.31 -8.76 -36.33
CA ALA A 82 -2.12 -9.06 -37.15
C ALA A 82 -1.10 -10.09 -36.66
N LEU A 83 -1.23 -10.79 -35.52
CA LEU A 83 -0.18 -11.73 -35.08
C LEU A 83 -0.70 -13.15 -34.83
N GLU A 84 -1.26 -13.75 -35.88
CA GLU A 84 -1.04 -15.17 -36.14
C GLU A 84 0.43 -15.36 -36.54
N GLY A 85 1.18 -16.15 -35.77
CA GLY A 85 2.45 -16.75 -36.19
C GLY A 85 3.73 -16.12 -35.62
N HIS A 86 4.15 -16.61 -34.45
CA HIS A 86 5.55 -16.99 -34.25
C HIS A 86 5.61 -18.23 -33.35
N ALA A 87 5.95 -19.35 -33.99
CA ALA A 87 6.38 -20.57 -33.34
C ALA A 87 7.67 -20.28 -32.55
N GLY A 88 7.72 -20.75 -31.32
CA GLY A 88 8.84 -20.55 -30.41
C GLY A 88 8.51 -21.11 -29.04
N GLU A 89 8.18 -22.40 -28.96
CA GLU A 89 8.25 -23.15 -27.71
C GLU A 89 9.70 -23.05 -27.19
N SER A 90 9.90 -22.23 -26.17
CA SER A 90 11.05 -22.35 -25.28
C SER A 90 10.51 -22.90 -23.98
N GLU A 91 10.83 -24.17 -23.80
CA GLU A 91 10.52 -25.01 -22.67
C GLU A 91 11.00 -24.34 -21.37
N ILE A 92 10.09 -24.21 -20.41
CA ILE A 92 10.41 -23.85 -19.04
C ILE A 92 10.85 -25.16 -18.37
N PRO A 93 12.12 -25.36 -17.94
CA PRO A 93 12.46 -26.56 -17.20
C PRO A 93 11.83 -26.47 -15.81
N GLU A 94 10.89 -27.37 -15.55
CA GLU A 94 10.31 -27.62 -14.25
C GLU A 94 11.44 -27.99 -13.27
N GLN A 95 11.72 -27.11 -12.30
CA GLN A 95 12.57 -27.45 -11.17
C GLN A 95 11.75 -28.27 -10.18
N GLU A 96 11.87 -29.57 -10.39
CA GLU A 96 11.55 -30.72 -9.55
C GLU A 96 11.58 -30.40 -8.04
N THR A 97 10.42 -30.54 -7.39
CA THR A 97 10.33 -30.69 -5.94
C THR A 97 10.96 -32.01 -5.55
N ALA A 98 12.25 -31.97 -5.18
CA ALA A 98 12.94 -33.11 -4.62
C ALA A 98 12.42 -33.39 -3.19
N GLU A 99 11.62 -34.45 -3.14
CA GLU A 99 11.28 -35.28 -1.98
C GLU A 99 12.52 -35.53 -1.11
N ALA A 100 12.47 -35.11 0.16
CA ALA A 100 13.51 -35.40 1.13
C ALA A 100 13.45 -36.89 1.53
N PRO A 101 14.53 -37.67 1.35
CA PRO A 101 14.56 -39.06 1.78
C PRO A 101 14.73 -39.14 3.30
N ALA A 102 13.81 -39.86 3.94
CA ALA A 102 14.03 -40.42 5.26
C ALA A 102 15.27 -41.31 5.21
N GLN A 103 16.29 -40.97 6.01
CA GLN A 103 17.39 -41.87 6.32
C GLN A 103 17.35 -42.18 7.81
N GLU A 104 17.19 -43.47 8.06
CA GLU A 104 17.31 -44.15 9.33
C GLU A 104 18.72 -43.91 9.89
N GLU A 105 18.82 -43.24 11.03
CA GLU A 105 20.02 -43.35 11.86
C GLU A 105 19.78 -44.45 12.90
N GLU A 106 20.14 -45.67 12.52
CA GLU A 106 20.62 -46.64 13.49
C GLU A 106 22.10 -46.33 13.78
N THR A 107 22.38 -45.71 14.92
CA THR A 107 23.70 -45.81 15.54
C THR A 107 23.58 -46.66 16.79
N SER A 108 24.09 -47.87 16.63
CA SER A 108 24.36 -48.89 17.63
C SER A 108 25.12 -48.37 18.86
N ASP A 109 24.67 -48.83 20.03
CA ASP A 109 25.41 -49.28 21.22
C ASP A 109 26.92 -48.95 21.29
N ASP A 110 27.33 -48.23 22.34
CA ASP A 110 28.59 -48.55 23.05
C ASP A 110 28.55 -48.08 24.52
N SER A 111 28.66 -49.09 25.38
CA SER A 111 29.31 -49.13 26.70
C SER A 111 29.01 -48.07 27.77
N GLY A 112 28.57 -48.56 28.93
CA GLY A 112 28.39 -47.76 30.14
C GLY A 112 29.71 -47.36 30.80
N GLU A 113 29.65 -46.31 31.62
CA GLU A 113 30.59 -46.14 32.72
C GLU A 113 29.85 -45.63 33.96
N GLU A 114 29.66 -46.58 34.86
CA GLU A 114 29.53 -46.41 36.31
C GLU A 114 30.53 -45.38 36.83
N ASN A 115 30.10 -44.41 37.65
CA ASN A 115 30.93 -43.87 38.71
C ASN A 115 30.09 -43.17 39.80
N ALA A 116 30.01 -43.88 40.92
CA ALA A 116 30.05 -43.47 42.33
C ALA A 116 29.26 -42.23 42.81
#